data_AF-A0A353REV1-F1
#
_entry.id   AF-A0A353REV1-F1
#
_cell.length_a   1.000
_cell.length_b   1.000
_cell.length_c   1.000
_cell.angle_alpha   90.00
_cell.angle_beta   90.00
_cell.angle_gamma   90.00
#
_symmetry.space_group_name_H-M   'P 1'
#
loop_
_entity.id
_entity.type
_entity.pdbx_description
1 polymer ?
#
loop_
_entity_poly.entity_id
_entity_poly.type
_entity_poly.pdbx_seq_one_letter_code
_entity_poly.pdbx_strand_id
1 'polypeptide(L)'
;ANGLQQFQAKAVILAMGCRERPRGALAIPGWRCSGIYTAGTAQRFVNLEGILPGKRVVILGSGDIGLIMARRMTFVGAKVLACVELMPYSSGLKRNIVQCLDDYNIPLLFNHTVVDIKGRERLEGVTVAEVDPKTHRP
;
A
#
# COMPACT_ATOMS: atom_id res chain seq x y z
N ALA A 1 30.67 -16.97 -2.69
CA ALA A 1 31.04 -17.46 -4.05
C ALA A 1 30.18 -16.67 -5.04
N ASN A 2 30.61 -15.69 -5.85
CA ASN A 2 31.90 -15.40 -6.48
C ASN A 2 32.23 -13.89 -6.51
N GLY A 3 31.71 -13.10 -5.56
CA GLY A 3 32.03 -11.66 -5.46
C GLY A 3 31.61 -10.84 -6.69
N LEU A 4 32.31 -9.74 -6.94
CA LEU A 4 32.14 -8.90 -8.13
C LEU A 4 32.57 -9.68 -9.38
N GLN A 5 31.72 -9.70 -10.40
CA GLN A 5 31.97 -10.39 -11.66
C GLN A 5 31.80 -9.43 -12.83
N GLN A 6 32.67 -9.58 -13.84
CA GLN A 6 32.62 -8.81 -15.06
C GLN A 6 32.20 -9.73 -16.21
N PHE A 7 31.22 -9.29 -16.99
CA PHE A 7 30.70 -10.04 -18.14
C PHE A 7 30.80 -9.20 -19.39
N GLN A 8 31.20 -9.83 -20.50
CA GLN A 8 31.14 -9.25 -21.83
C GLN A 8 30.04 -9.95 -22.62
N ALA A 9 29.04 -9.19 -23.07
CA ALA A 9 27.89 -9.73 -23.78
C ALA A 9 27.58 -8.88 -25.01
N LYS A 10 27.06 -9.52 -26.06
CA LYS A 10 26.57 -8.82 -27.26
C LYS A 10 25.26 -8.06 -27.00
N ALA A 11 24.47 -8.53 -26.04
CA ALA A 11 23.22 -7.91 -25.60
C ALA A 11 22.97 -8.18 -24.11
N VAL A 12 22.27 -7.27 -23.44
CA VAL A 12 21.88 -7.37 -22.02
C VAL A 12 20.38 -7.15 -21.91
N ILE A 13 19.66 -8.07 -21.27
CA ILE A 13 18.22 -7.95 -20.98
C ILE A 13 18.03 -7.72 -19.49
N LEU A 14 17.39 -6.60 -19.13
CA LEU A 14 17.08 -6.27 -17.74
C LEU A 14 15.62 -6.67 -17.43
N ALA A 15 15.44 -7.73 -16.64
CA ALA A 15 14.14 -8.27 -16.23
C ALA A 15 13.93 -8.23 -14.70
N MET A 16 14.37 -7.14 -14.06
CA MET A 16 14.45 -7.02 -12.59
C MET A 16 13.11 -6.71 -11.91
N GLY A 17 12.05 -6.44 -12.68
CA GLY A 17 10.75 -6.03 -12.16
C GLY A 17 10.75 -4.62 -11.55
N CYS A 18 9.77 -4.35 -10.67
CA CYS A 18 9.58 -3.06 -10.00
C CYS A 18 9.58 -3.22 -8.48
N ARG A 19 10.04 -2.20 -7.75
CA ARG A 19 9.95 -2.14 -6.29
C ARG A 19 8.87 -1.14 -5.87
N GLU A 20 8.06 -1.52 -4.88
CA GLU A 20 7.11 -0.61 -4.26
C GLU A 20 7.84 0.51 -3.52
N ARG A 21 7.18 1.67 -3.37
CA ARG A 21 7.70 2.80 -2.60
C ARG A 21 7.33 2.62 -1.12
N PRO A 22 8.29 2.34 -0.22
CA PRO A 22 7.98 2.21 1.20
C PRO A 22 7.69 3.59 1.83
N ARG A 23 7.21 3.58 3.09
CA ARG A 23 6.94 4.78 3.90
C ARG A 23 8.01 5.87 3.78
N GLY A 24 9.29 5.50 3.86
CA GLY A 24 10.41 6.43 3.78
C GLY A 24 10.54 7.12 2.41
N ALA A 25 10.27 6.39 1.33
CA ALA A 25 10.29 6.94 -0.03
C ALA A 25 9.09 7.85 -0.32
N LEU A 26 7.97 7.63 0.38
CA LEU A 26 6.78 8.48 0.33
C LEU A 26 6.83 9.65 1.33
N ALA A 27 7.91 9.77 2.11
CA ALA A 27 8.08 10.80 3.13
C ALA A 27 6.89 10.93 4.10
N ILE A 28 6.21 9.82 4.42
CA ILE A 28 5.05 9.85 5.32
C ILE A 28 5.50 10.27 6.73
N PRO A 29 4.97 11.39 7.26
CA PRO A 29 5.33 11.91 8.58
C PRO A 29 4.80 11.03 9.74
N GLY A 30 5.37 11.23 10.94
CA GLY A 30 4.97 10.52 12.16
C GLY A 30 5.98 9.47 12.63
N TRP A 31 5.52 8.58 13.53
CA TRP A 31 6.36 7.57 14.17
C TRP A 31 6.83 6.45 13.23
N ARG A 32 7.96 5.81 13.58
CA ARG A 32 8.55 4.68 12.86
C ARG A 32 8.22 3.34 13.52
N CYS A 33 6.94 3.15 13.85
CA CYS A 33 6.45 1.96 14.53
C CYS A 33 6.36 0.73 13.60
N SER A 34 6.22 -0.45 14.21
CA SER A 34 5.84 -1.67 13.50
C SER A 34 4.38 -1.61 13.00
N GLY A 35 4.06 -2.37 11.95
CA GLY A 35 2.69 -2.44 11.39
C GLY A 35 2.46 -1.66 10.10
N ILE A 36 3.52 -1.10 9.50
CA ILE A 36 3.47 -0.39 8.21
C ILE A 36 4.19 -1.24 7.16
N TYR A 37 3.47 -1.69 6.14
CA TYR A 37 3.96 -2.60 5.13
C TYR A 37 3.66 -2.06 3.73
N THR A 38 4.48 -2.45 2.74
CA THR A 38 4.04 -2.32 1.35
C THR A 38 2.95 -3.36 1.06
N ALA A 39 2.14 -3.12 0.04
CA ALA A 39 1.04 -4.02 -0.28
C ALA A 39 1.56 -5.40 -0.71
N GLY A 40 2.67 -5.46 -1.44
CA GLY A 40 3.35 -6.72 -1.77
C GLY A 40 3.91 -7.46 -0.55
N THR A 41 4.42 -6.74 0.46
CA THR A 41 4.86 -7.35 1.72
C THR A 41 3.67 -7.96 2.47
N ALA A 42 2.57 -7.21 2.59
CA ALA A 42 1.34 -7.72 3.19
C ALA A 42 0.77 -8.91 2.40
N GLN A 43 0.85 -8.86 1.07
CA GLN A 43 0.43 -9.95 0.19
C GLN A 43 1.24 -11.22 0.45
N ARG A 44 2.56 -11.11 0.57
CA ARG A 44 3.44 -12.22 0.91
C ARG A 44 3.06 -12.85 2.25
N PHE A 45 2.88 -12.05 3.29
CA PHE A 45 2.49 -12.55 4.61
C PHE A 45 1.18 -13.35 4.55
N VAL A 46 0.16 -12.82 3.89
CA VAL A 46 -1.15 -13.47 3.84
C VAL A 46 -1.16 -14.68 2.91
N ASN A 47 -0.51 -14.59 1.75
CA ASN A 47 -0.67 -15.59 0.70
C ASN A 47 0.36 -16.72 0.76
N LEU A 48 1.59 -16.41 1.16
CA LEU A 48 2.68 -17.38 1.19
C LEU A 48 2.97 -17.88 2.59
N GLU A 49 2.87 -17.01 3.60
CA GLU A 49 3.26 -17.33 4.97
C GLU A 49 2.06 -17.65 5.88
N GLY A 50 0.83 -17.37 5.43
CA GLY A 50 -0.39 -17.61 6.21
C GLY A 50 -0.50 -16.72 7.46
N ILE A 51 0.25 -15.61 7.49
CA ILE A 51 0.31 -14.67 8.62
C ILE A 51 -0.62 -13.49 8.34
N LEU A 52 -1.46 -13.14 9.31
CA LEU A 52 -2.28 -11.93 9.24
C LEU A 52 -1.47 -10.70 9.71
N PRO A 53 -1.17 -9.71 8.85
CA PRO A 53 -0.37 -8.54 9.22
C PRO A 53 -1.01 -7.65 10.29
N GLY A 54 -2.35 -7.67 10.38
CA GLY A 54 -3.11 -6.88 11.33
C GLY A 54 -4.62 -7.10 11.17
N LYS A 55 -5.37 -6.83 12.23
CA LYS A 55 -6.84 -7.01 12.26
C LYS A 55 -7.61 -5.80 11.77
N ARG A 56 -6.99 -4.61 11.76
CA ARG A 56 -7.56 -3.35 11.29
C ARG A 56 -6.56 -2.69 10.37
N VAL A 57 -6.98 -2.35 9.16
CA VAL A 57 -6.06 -1.98 8.07
C VAL A 57 -6.53 -0.71 7.40
N VAL A 58 -5.60 0.17 7.06
CA VAL A 58 -5.82 1.27 6.12
C VAL A 58 -4.92 1.02 4.92
N ILE A 59 -5.46 1.19 3.72
CA ILE A 59 -4.71 1.07 2.47
C ILE A 59 -4.42 2.48 1.95
N LEU A 60 -3.16 2.78 1.67
CA LEU A 60 -2.74 4.02 1.02
C LEU A 60 -2.43 3.73 -0.46
N GLY A 61 -3.27 4.28 -1.34
CA GLY A 61 -3.24 4.14 -2.79
C GLY A 61 -4.35 3.26 -3.34
N SER A 62 -4.92 3.65 -4.48
CA SER A 62 -6.01 2.94 -5.18
C SER A 62 -5.56 2.13 -6.40
N GLY A 63 -4.25 1.90 -6.57
CA GLY A 63 -3.76 1.03 -7.64
C GLY A 63 -4.26 -0.41 -7.47
N ASP A 64 -4.27 -1.20 -8.54
CA ASP A 64 -4.85 -2.55 -8.54
C ASP A 64 -4.35 -3.44 -7.40
N ILE A 65 -3.04 -3.37 -7.07
CA ILE A 65 -2.47 -4.12 -5.95
C ILE A 65 -3.11 -3.70 -4.61
N GLY A 66 -3.29 -2.40 -4.37
CA GLY A 66 -3.91 -1.89 -3.15
C GLY A 66 -5.37 -2.33 -3.02
N LEU A 67 -6.14 -2.22 -4.11
CA LEU A 67 -7.53 -2.66 -4.16
C LEU A 67 -7.65 -4.17 -3.92
N ILE A 68 -6.87 -4.98 -4.63
CA ILE A 68 -6.87 -6.44 -4.47
C ILE A 68 -6.48 -6.83 -3.05
N MET A 69 -5.52 -6.11 -2.44
CA MET A 69 -5.13 -6.35 -1.06
C MET A 69 -6.21 -5.93 -0.06
N ALA A 70 -7.00 -4.89 -0.32
CA ALA A 70 -8.16 -4.55 0.50
C ALA A 70 -9.13 -5.74 0.57
N ARG A 71 -9.52 -6.29 -0.57
CA ARG A 71 -10.34 -7.52 -0.63
C ARG A 71 -9.69 -8.69 0.09
N ARG A 72 -8.40 -8.93 -0.17
CA ARG A 72 -7.68 -10.08 0.39
C ARG A 72 -7.64 -10.00 1.90
N MET A 73 -7.37 -8.82 2.47
CA MET A 73 -7.37 -8.60 3.91
C MET A 73 -8.76 -8.84 4.52
N THR A 74 -9.83 -8.39 3.86
CA THR A 74 -11.20 -8.70 4.28
C THR A 74 -11.49 -10.20 4.27
N PHE A 75 -11.06 -10.92 3.24
CA PHE A 75 -11.22 -12.38 3.15
C PHE A 75 -10.49 -13.16 4.24
N VAL A 76 -9.35 -12.65 4.73
CA VAL A 76 -8.64 -13.29 5.84
C VAL A 76 -9.06 -12.76 7.21
N GLY A 77 -10.19 -12.07 7.28
CA GLY A 77 -10.85 -11.67 8.53
C GLY A 77 -10.36 -10.34 9.12
N ALA A 78 -9.58 -9.54 8.40
CA ALA A 78 -9.25 -8.18 8.82
C ALA A 78 -10.34 -7.18 8.42
N LYS A 79 -10.53 -6.14 9.24
CA LYS A 79 -11.39 -5.01 8.90
C LYS A 79 -10.57 -3.95 8.17
N VAL A 80 -10.81 -3.79 6.87
CA VAL A 80 -10.27 -2.66 6.11
C VAL A 80 -11.11 -1.42 6.40
N LEU A 81 -10.48 -0.40 6.96
CA LEU A 81 -11.14 0.82 7.42
C LEU A 81 -11.36 1.82 6.30
N ALA A 82 -10.39 1.94 5.39
CA ALA A 82 -10.45 2.80 4.22
C ALA A 82 -9.34 2.46 3.23
N CYS A 83 -9.59 2.79 1.96
CA CYS A 83 -8.59 3.02 0.94
C CYS A 83 -8.45 4.54 0.74
N VAL A 84 -7.22 5.06 0.72
CA VAL A 84 -6.93 6.50 0.65
C VAL A 84 -6.14 6.78 -0.62
N GLU A 85 -6.65 7.65 -1.49
CA GLU A 85 -6.06 7.99 -2.78
C GLU A 85 -5.73 9.48 -2.86
N LEU A 86 -4.50 9.75 -3.33
CA LEU A 86 -3.98 11.09 -3.47
C LEU A 86 -4.67 11.85 -4.60
N MET A 87 -5.01 11.16 -5.68
CA MET A 87 -5.63 11.73 -6.87
C MET A 87 -7.17 11.87 -6.71
N PRO A 88 -7.84 12.70 -7.52
CA PRO A 88 -9.30 12.80 -7.56
C PRO A 88 -9.99 11.60 -8.23
N TYR A 89 -9.22 10.58 -8.62
CA TYR A 89 -9.69 9.38 -9.29
C TYR A 89 -8.86 8.17 -8.90
N SER A 90 -9.43 6.98 -9.08
CA SER A 90 -8.73 5.73 -8.81
C SER A 90 -7.75 5.39 -9.94
N SER A 91 -6.54 4.95 -9.59
CA SER A 91 -5.57 4.44 -10.57
C SER A 91 -5.78 2.96 -10.92
N GLY A 92 -6.60 2.25 -10.15
CA GLY A 92 -6.98 0.87 -10.42
C GLY A 92 -8.15 0.74 -11.41
N LEU A 93 -8.30 -0.45 -11.97
CA LEU A 93 -9.40 -0.77 -12.89
C LEU A 93 -10.76 -0.64 -12.16
N LYS A 94 -11.77 -0.09 -12.86
CA LYS A 94 -13.13 0.07 -12.32
C LYS A 94 -13.70 -1.23 -11.72
N ARG A 95 -13.42 -2.37 -12.35
CA ARG A 95 -13.83 -3.69 -11.85
C ARG A 95 -13.28 -3.98 -10.45
N ASN A 96 -12.05 -3.55 -10.16
CA ASN A 96 -11.40 -3.79 -8.88
C ASN A 96 -11.95 -2.86 -7.80
N ILE A 97 -12.43 -1.66 -8.16
CA ILE A 97 -13.13 -0.77 -7.23
C ILE A 97 -14.40 -1.48 -6.74
N VAL A 98 -15.24 -1.93 -7.68
CA VAL A 98 -16.49 -2.64 -7.35
C VAL A 98 -16.19 -3.92 -6.56
N GLN A 99 -15.38 -4.80 -7.13
CA GLN A 99 -15.16 -6.14 -6.60
C GLN A 99 -14.29 -6.19 -5.35
N CYS A 100 -13.58 -5.12 -5.01
CA CYS A 100 -12.68 -5.12 -3.86
C CYS A 100 -13.05 -4.13 -2.78
N LEU A 101 -13.79 -3.07 -3.11
CA LEU A 101 -14.22 -2.05 -2.16
C LEU A 101 -15.73 -2.02 -2.00
N ASP A 102 -16.48 -1.81 -3.08
CA ASP A 102 -17.94 -1.61 -3.01
C ASP A 102 -18.65 -2.86 -2.45
N ASP A 103 -18.29 -4.04 -2.96
CA ASP A 103 -18.83 -5.35 -2.50
C ASP A 103 -18.57 -5.61 -1.00
N TYR A 104 -17.58 -4.94 -0.41
CA TYR A 104 -17.20 -5.06 1.00
C TYR A 104 -17.50 -3.82 1.83
N ASN A 105 -18.18 -2.81 1.27
CA ASN A 105 -18.47 -1.53 1.91
C ASN A 105 -17.21 -0.83 2.47
N ILE A 106 -16.09 -0.90 1.74
CA ILE A 106 -14.84 -0.23 2.12
C ILE A 106 -14.82 1.17 1.50
N PRO A 107 -14.71 2.25 2.30
CA PRO A 107 -14.69 3.59 1.75
C PRO A 107 -13.39 3.87 0.97
N LEU A 108 -13.53 4.56 -0.16
CA LEU A 108 -12.42 5.11 -0.95
C LEU A 108 -12.42 6.63 -0.83
N LEU A 109 -11.37 7.19 -0.22
CA LEU A 109 -11.21 8.63 -0.03
C LEU A 109 -10.29 9.18 -1.12
N PHE A 110 -10.79 10.07 -1.97
CA PHE A 110 -10.01 10.75 -3.02
C PHE A 110 -9.48 12.09 -2.54
N ASN A 111 -8.40 12.58 -3.14
CA ASN A 111 -7.73 13.81 -2.73
C ASN A 111 -7.30 13.77 -1.25
N HIS A 112 -6.89 12.61 -0.75
CA HIS A 112 -6.46 12.48 0.64
C HIS A 112 -5.13 11.74 0.74
N THR A 113 -4.37 12.03 1.79
CA THR A 113 -3.15 11.28 2.11
C THR A 113 -2.93 11.16 3.62
N VAL A 114 -2.04 10.26 4.02
CA VAL A 114 -1.65 10.10 5.42
C VAL A 114 -0.68 11.20 5.81
N VAL A 115 -1.04 11.97 6.84
CA VAL A 115 -0.30 13.13 7.34
C VAL A 115 0.26 12.96 8.75
N ASP A 116 -0.07 11.86 9.42
CA ASP A 116 0.54 11.49 10.68
C ASP A 116 0.34 9.99 10.97
N ILE A 117 1.28 9.42 11.72
CA ILE A 117 1.30 8.03 12.17
C ILE A 117 1.35 8.02 13.69
N LYS A 118 0.32 7.42 14.30
CA LYS A 118 0.18 7.31 15.76
C LYS A 118 0.63 5.94 16.27
N GLY A 119 1.31 5.97 17.41
CA GLY A 119 1.85 4.80 18.11
C GLY A 119 3.38 4.74 18.04
N ARG A 120 4.03 4.47 19.17
CA ARG A 120 5.51 4.52 19.28
C ARG A 120 6.17 3.22 18.81
N GLU A 121 5.72 2.09 19.34
CA GLU A 121 6.28 0.76 19.03
C GLU A 121 5.48 0.03 17.95
N ARG A 122 4.16 0.21 17.95
CA ARG A 122 3.22 -0.39 17.01
C ARG A 122 2.21 0.64 16.53
N LEU A 123 1.76 0.47 15.30
CA LEU A 123 0.74 1.32 14.70
C LEU A 123 -0.58 1.22 15.47
N GLU A 124 -1.04 2.36 15.99
CA GLU A 124 -2.32 2.48 16.69
C GLU A 124 -3.35 3.23 15.84
N GLY A 125 -2.89 4.12 14.96
CA GLY A 125 -3.75 4.86 14.05
C GLY A 125 -2.96 5.68 13.03
N VAL A 126 -3.69 6.22 12.07
CA VAL A 126 -3.20 7.17 11.08
C VAL A 126 -4.12 8.36 11.02
N THR A 127 -3.56 9.55 10.80
CA THR A 127 -4.33 10.75 10.46
C THR A 127 -4.31 10.93 8.95
N VAL A 128 -5.49 11.13 8.36
CA VAL A 128 -5.66 11.35 6.93
C VAL A 128 -6.22 12.77 6.75
N ALA A 129 -5.68 13.52 5.80
CA ALA A 129 -6.14 14.86 5.47
C ALA A 129 -6.35 15.00 3.97
N GLU A 130 -7.25 15.90 3.59
CA GLU A 130 -7.43 16.32 2.21
C GLU A 130 -6.15 17.00 1.70
N VAL A 131 -5.85 16.86 0.41
CA VAL A 131 -4.71 17.51 -0.24
C VAL A 131 -5.18 18.52 -1.27
N ASP A 132 -4.39 19.57 -1.47
CA ASP A 132 -4.61 20.51 -2.55
C ASP A 132 -4.50 19.79 -3.92
N PRO A 133 -5.51 19.88 -4.81
CA PRO A 133 -5.54 19.14 -6.08
C PRO A 133 -4.43 19.49 -7.08
N LYS A 134 -3.73 20.62 -6.90
CA LYS A 134 -2.64 21.06 -7.78
C LYS A 134 -1.28 20.65 -7.24
N THR A 135 -1.07 20.78 -5.93
CA THR A 135 0.22 20.54 -5.30
C THR A 135 0.33 19.15 -4.67
N HIS A 136 -0.80 18.47 -4.45
CA HIS A 136 -0.93 17.20 -3.74
C HIS A 136 -0.31 17.22 -2.33
N ARG A 137 -0.29 18.40 -1.71
CA ARG A 137 0.16 18.59 -0.34
C ARG A 137 -1.05 18.78 0.58
N PRO A 138 -1.02 18.18 1.77
CA PRO A 138 -2.01 18.47 2.81
C PRO A 138 -1.87 19.89 3.36
#